data_AF-A0A9E3A815-F1
#
_entry.id   AF-A0A9E3A815-F1
#
_cell.length_a   1.000
_cell.length_b   1.000
_cell.length_c   1.000
_cell.angle_alpha   90.00
_cell.angle_beta   90.00
_cell.angle_gamma   90.00
#
_symmetry.space_group_name_H-M   'P 1'
#
loop_
_entity.id
_entity.type
_entity.pdbx_description
1 polymer ?
#
loop_
_entity_poly.entity_id
_entity_poly.type
_entity_poly.pdbx_seq_one_letter_code
_entity_poly.pdbx_strand_id
1 'polypeptide(L)'
;MSFSVYSRALSRAADLVGGRGKLAKVLQVSTTEIDKWIADQAKPPREVFLRIVDLILDETRHAGNDGEAEPPPSRDAAGPSRRYLD
;
A
#
# COMPACT_ATOMS: atom_id res chain seq x y z
N MET A 1 14.92 10.69 21.41
CA MET A 1 13.48 10.36 21.44
C MET A 1 13.27 9.09 20.63
N SER A 2 13.01 7.97 21.31
CA SER A 2 12.72 6.68 20.67
C SER A 2 11.28 6.70 20.17
N PHE A 3 11.08 6.95 18.87
CA PHE A 3 9.77 6.78 18.27
C PHE A 3 9.45 5.29 18.21
N SER A 4 8.41 4.86 18.91
CA SER A 4 7.95 3.48 18.89
C SER A 4 7.52 3.08 17.48
N VAL A 5 7.58 1.77 17.19
CA VAL A 5 7.15 1.21 15.90
C VAL A 5 5.68 1.58 15.62
N TYR A 6 4.86 1.68 16.68
CA TYR A 6 3.47 2.11 16.57
C TYR A 6 3.33 3.51 15.99
N SER A 7 4.03 4.51 16.54
CA SER A 7 3.89 5.90 16.07
C SER A 7 4.40 6.09 14.64
N ARG A 8 5.46 5.36 14.26
CA ARG A 8 5.97 5.36 12.88
C ARG A 8 4.99 4.72 11.91
N ALA A 9 4.44 3.55 12.25
CA ALA A 9 3.44 2.88 11.40
C ALA A 9 2.19 3.74 11.23
N LEU A 10 1.67 4.31 12.32
CA LEU A 10 0.51 5.21 12.30
C LEU A 10 0.76 6.47 11.46
N SER A 11 1.91 7.12 11.65
CA SER A 11 2.29 8.29 10.86
C SER A 11 2.37 7.93 9.38
N ARG A 12 2.98 6.78 9.05
CA ARG A 12 3.09 6.36 7.66
C ARG A 12 1.75 6.01 7.03
N ALA A 13 0.91 5.25 7.70
CA ALA A 13 -0.43 4.95 7.21
C ALA A 13 -1.27 6.23 7.07
N ALA A 14 -1.10 7.20 7.97
CA ALA A 14 -1.77 8.49 7.84
C ALA A 14 -1.32 9.22 6.58
N ASP A 15 -0.02 9.24 6.26
CA ASP A 15 0.46 9.82 5.01
C ASP A 15 -0.11 9.11 3.78
N LEU A 16 -0.10 7.77 3.78
CA LEU A 16 -0.59 6.96 2.65
C LEU A 16 -2.08 7.19 2.37
N VAL A 17 -2.90 7.22 3.41
CA VAL A 17 -4.36 7.41 3.26
C VAL A 17 -4.71 8.89 2.93
N GLY A 18 -3.75 9.81 3.02
CA GLY A 18 -3.97 11.24 2.77
C GLY A 18 -4.44 12.02 4.00
N GLY A 19 -4.02 11.59 5.19
CA GLY A 19 -4.11 12.30 6.45
C GLY A 19 -4.76 11.49 7.59
N ARG A 20 -4.53 11.96 8.83
CA ARG A 20 -5.05 11.36 10.07
C ARG A 20 -6.58 11.25 10.08
N GLY A 21 -7.29 12.24 9.54
CA GLY A 21 -8.75 12.24 9.50
C GLY A 21 -9.36 11.19 8.57
N LYS A 22 -8.70 10.87 7.46
CA LYS A 22 -9.13 9.77 6.59
C LYS A 22 -8.77 8.41 7.21
N LEU A 23 -7.57 8.30 7.80
CA LEU A 23 -7.16 7.10 8.52
C LEU A 23 -8.14 6.76 9.67
N ALA A 24 -8.57 7.77 10.43
CA ALA A 24 -9.59 7.62 11.47
C ALA A 24 -10.90 7.01 10.93
N LYS A 25 -11.37 7.48 9.76
CA LYS A 25 -12.56 6.92 9.11
C LYS A 25 -12.36 5.48 8.64
N VAL A 26 -11.21 5.17 8.04
CA VAL A 26 -10.87 3.83 7.55
C VAL A 26 -10.80 2.82 8.70
N LEU A 27 -10.15 3.21 9.80
CA LEU A 27 -10.02 2.37 11.00
C LEU A 27 -11.29 2.38 11.87
N GLN A 28 -12.25 3.28 11.58
CA GLN A 28 -13.46 3.54 12.37
C GLN A 28 -13.16 3.92 13.83
N VAL A 29 -12.13 4.73 14.02
CA VAL A 29 -11.69 5.22 15.33
C VAL A 29 -11.69 6.75 15.36
N SER A 30 -11.67 7.32 16.55
CA SER A 30 -11.62 8.78 16.72
C SER A 30 -10.24 9.34 16.37
N THR A 31 -10.17 10.49 15.70
CA THR A 31 -8.89 11.17 15.40
C THR A 31 -8.06 11.43 16.67
N THR A 32 -8.72 11.71 17.79
CA THR A 32 -8.07 11.90 19.10
C THR A 32 -7.34 10.64 19.59
N GLU A 33 -7.87 9.45 19.29
CA GLU A 33 -7.21 8.17 19.62
C GLU A 33 -5.93 8.02 18.78
N ILE A 34 -6.00 8.35 17.49
CA ILE A 34 -4.85 8.33 16.59
C ILE A 34 -3.75 9.28 17.07
N ASP A 35 -4.08 10.52 17.43
CA ASP A 35 -3.08 11.47 17.95
C ASP A 35 -2.44 10.96 19.26
N LYS A 36 -3.22 10.33 20.15
CA LYS A 36 -2.69 9.71 21.38
C LYS A 36 -1.71 8.57 21.09
N TRP A 37 -2.01 7.71 20.11
CA TRP A 37 -1.14 6.60 19.73
C TRP A 37 0.14 7.07 19.04
N ILE A 38 0.05 8.13 18.22
CA ILE A 38 1.23 8.76 17.60
C ILE A 38 2.11 9.41 18.67
N ALA A 39 1.50 10.03 19.69
CA ALA A 39 2.21 10.63 20.82
C ALA A 39 2.70 9.61 21.87
N ASP A 40 2.56 8.30 21.62
CA ASP A 40 2.90 7.21 22.55
C ASP A 40 2.17 7.30 23.91
N GLN A 41 1.09 8.08 23.99
CA GLN A 41 0.30 8.27 25.23
C GLN A 41 -0.64 7.09 25.49
N ALA A 42 -0.96 6.31 24.45
CA ALA A 42 -1.77 5.13 24.54
C ALA A 42 -1.27 4.07 23.55
N LYS A 43 -1.51 2.80 23.86
CA LYS A 43 -1.23 1.69 22.95
C LYS A 43 -2.46 1.38 22.11
N PRO A 44 -2.35 1.32 20.77
CA PRO A 44 -3.47 0.91 19.94
C PRO A 44 -3.85 -0.54 20.24
N PRO A 45 -5.14 -0.90 20.12
CA PRO A 45 -5.56 -2.30 20.14
C PRO A 45 -4.82 -3.09 19.05
N ARG A 46 -4.49 -4.35 19.34
CA ARG A 46 -3.74 -5.21 18.42
C ARG A 46 -4.40 -5.30 17.04
N GLU A 47 -5.72 -5.42 16.98
CA GLU A 47 -6.47 -5.51 15.72
C GLU A 47 -6.33 -4.25 14.87
N VAL A 48 -6.37 -3.07 15.49
CA VAL A 48 -6.17 -1.79 14.80
C VAL A 48 -4.76 -1.69 14.25
N PHE A 49 -3.76 -2.10 15.04
CA PHE A 49 -2.37 -2.11 14.57
C PHE A 49 -2.16 -3.04 13.37
N LEU A 50 -2.74 -4.23 13.37
CA LEU A 50 -2.65 -5.14 12.24
C LEU A 50 -3.29 -4.55 10.98
N ARG A 51 -4.46 -3.90 11.10
CA ARG A 51 -5.10 -3.21 9.96
C ARG A 51 -4.24 -2.08 9.39
N ILE A 52 -3.50 -1.37 10.23
CA ILE A 52 -2.55 -0.35 9.81
C ILE A 52 -1.40 -0.97 9.02
N VAL A 53 -0.86 -2.10 9.50
CA VAL A 53 0.22 -2.83 8.80
C VAL A 53 -0.28 -3.35 7.47
N ASP A 54 -1.47 -3.96 7.42
CA ASP A 54 -2.09 -4.44 6.19
C ASP A 54 -2.26 -3.33 5.15
N LEU A 55 -2.68 -2.14 5.59
CA LEU A 55 -2.84 -0.97 4.71
C LEU A 55 -1.51 -0.51 4.10
N ILE A 56 -0.44 -0.51 4.88
CA ILE A 56 0.91 -0.17 4.39
C ILE A 56 1.41 -1.22 3.40
N LEU A 57 1.16 -2.50 3.67
CA LEU A 57 1.56 -3.60 2.79
C LEU A 57 0.79 -3.58 1.46
N ASP A 58 -0.51 -3.27 1.49
CA ASP A 58 -1.34 -3.21 0.29
C ASP A 58 -0.88 -2.10 -0.66
N GLU A 59 -0.55 -0.92 -0.13
CA GLU A 59 0.04 0.17 -0.93
C GLU A 59 1.38 -0.26 -1.55
N THR A 60 2.24 -0.94 -0.78
CA THR A 60 3.55 -1.39 -1.27
C THR A 60 3.40 -2.39 -2.41
N ARG A 61 2.34 -3.22 -2.39
CA ARG A 61 2.01 -4.15 -3.47
C ARG A 61 1.53 -3.43 -4.74
N HIS A 62 0.72 -2.39 -4.60
CA HIS A 62 0.23 -1.61 -5.74
C HIS A 62 1.37 -0.82 -6.40
N ALA A 63 2.25 -0.20 -5.61
CA ALA A 63 3.41 0.53 -6.12
C ALA A 63 4.43 -0.36 -6.88
N GLY A 64 4.41 -1.67 -6.66
CA GLY A 64 5.28 -2.63 -7.35
C GLY A 64 4.72 -3.16 -8.68
N ASN A 65 3.45 -2.88 -9.01
CA ASN A 65 2.76 -3.49 -10.16
C ASN A 65 2.51 -2.51 -11.33
N ASP A 66 2.90 -1.25 -11.19
CA ASP A 66 2.81 -0.24 -12.27
C ASP A 66 3.95 -0.36 -13.31
N GLY A 67 4.89 -1.30 -13.12
CA GLY A 67 6.09 -1.48 -13.94
C GLY A 67 6.02 -2.57 -15.02
N GLU A 68 4.98 -3.40 -15.04
CA GLU A 68 4.89 -4.54 -15.98
C GLU A 68 3.66 -4.42 -16.89
N ALA A 69 3.53 -3.25 -17.53
CA ALA A 69 2.87 -3.19 -18.83
C ALA A 69 3.83 -3.85 -19.84
N GLU A 70 3.80 -5.19 -19.90
CA GLU A 70 4.42 -5.94 -20.99
C GLU A 70 3.93 -5.31 -22.31
N PRO A 71 4.83 -4.74 -23.14
CA PRO A 71 4.41 -4.21 -24.42
C PRO A 71 3.82 -5.37 -25.21
N PRO A 72 2.66 -5.18 -25.88
CA PRO A 72 2.04 -6.26 -26.63
C PRO A 72 3.07 -6.85 -27.59
N PRO A 73 3.17 -8.19 -27.71
CA PRO A 73 4.15 -8.80 -28.60
C PRO A 73 3.93 -8.24 -29.99
N SER A 74 4.94 -7.54 -30.51
CA SER A 74 4.93 -6.99 -31.85
C SER A 74 4.51 -8.08 -32.83
N ARG A 75 3.39 -7.87 -33.50
CA ARG A 75 2.82 -8.77 -34.52
C ARG A 75 3.69 -8.88 -35.79
N ASP A 76 4.90 -8.32 -35.78
CA ASP A 76 5.79 -8.22 -36.94
C ASP A 76 6.69 -9.43 -37.17
N ALA A 77 6.54 -10.50 -36.39
CA ALA A 77 7.07 -11.82 -36.74
C ALA A 77 6.04 -12.65 -37.54
N ALA A 78 5.46 -12.05 -38.58
CA ALA A 78 4.90 -12.82 -39.68
C ALA A 78 6.05 -13.52 -40.40
N GLY A 79 6.44 -14.69 -39.89
CA GLY A 79 7.38 -15.56 -40.58
C GLY A 79 6.86 -15.84 -42.00
N PRO A 80 7.72 -15.83 -43.04
CA PRO A 80 7.26 -16.13 -44.38
C PRO A 80 6.71 -17.55 -44.38
N SER A 81 5.40 -17.66 -44.63
CA SER A 81 4.71 -18.91 -44.85
C SER A 81 5.43 -19.71 -45.93
N ARG A 82 6.09 -20.77 -45.47
CA ARG A 82 6.36 -22.04 -46.14
C ARG A 82 5.67 -22.17 -47.51
N ARG A 83 6.39 -21.92 -48.60
CA ARG A 83 6.12 -22.55 -49.91
C ARG A 83 7.12 -23.69 -50.10
N TYR A 84 6.67 -24.89 -49.79
CA TYR A 84 7.16 -26.12 -50.41
C TYR A 84 5.99 -26.70 -51.22
N LEU A 85 6.30 -27.45 -52.28
CA LEU A 85 5.46 -27.96 -53.38
C LEU A 85 5.35 -26.96 -54.55
N ASP A 86 5.76 -27.27 -55.78
CA ASP A 86 6.03 -28.53 -56.50
C ASP A 86 7.19 -28.28 -57.51
#